data_AF-A0A4Y2SJI8-F1
#
_entry.id   AF-A0A4Y2SJI8-F1
#
_cell.length_a   1.000
_cell.length_b   1.000
_cell.length_c   1.000
_cell.angle_alpha   90.00
_cell.angle_beta   90.00
_cell.angle_gamma   90.00
#
_symmetry.space_group_name_H-M   'P 1'
#
loop_
_entity.id
_entity.type
_entity.pdbx_description
1 polymer ?
#
loop_
_entity_poly.entity_id
_entity_poly.type
_entity_poly.pdbx_seq_one_letter_code
_entity_poly.pdbx_strand_id
1 'polypeptide(L)'
;MPRSCVHIQENLEDDVIKETLKSGVDLRQYSRQIEKELKEVENASIQDYIQESQNIASLHNQITACDEILERMEQMLKLFQSDLGSISNEILTLQQQSVSMNIRLKNRQAIRGELSQFVDDMIVQESLIQHILECTVTDKAFLEDLQSLDHKIAFVKEQSFKDAKCCQDVKDVLEKLKVKAISKIREYLLQKIYSFRKPMTNYQVPQNALLKYKFFYQFLMTHERDIAREVREEYLDTMSKILFSYFKMYTSRLMKLQFEEVADRDDLMGVEDTAKRNILSENIFVFSMLVKTDPYLLLSSSLIF
;
A
#
# COMPACT_ATOMS: atom_id res chain seq x y z
N MET A 1 6.07 -2.85 -108.78
CA MET A 1 6.51 -4.16 -108.28
C MET A 1 5.29 -4.99 -107.92
N PRO A 2 5.30 -6.31 -108.21
CA PRO A 2 4.11 -7.11 -108.44
C PRO A 2 3.80 -8.02 -107.25
N ARG A 3 2.58 -7.96 -106.72
CA ARG A 3 2.02 -9.02 -105.84
C ARG A 3 0.69 -9.60 -106.37
N SER A 4 0.11 -9.00 -107.40
CA SER A 4 -1.16 -9.46 -107.98
C SER A 4 -1.01 -10.61 -109.00
N CYS A 5 0.17 -10.82 -109.58
CA CYS A 5 0.38 -11.90 -110.56
C CYS A 5 0.60 -13.28 -109.92
N VAL A 6 0.98 -13.35 -108.63
CA VAL A 6 1.27 -14.64 -107.97
C VAL A 6 -0.02 -15.42 -107.68
N HIS A 7 -1.08 -14.72 -107.26
CA HIS A 7 -2.36 -15.36 -106.94
C HIS A 7 -3.11 -15.92 -108.16
N ILE A 8 -2.84 -15.42 -109.37
CA ILE A 8 -3.44 -15.99 -110.58
C ILE A 8 -2.75 -17.31 -110.94
N GLN A 9 -1.44 -17.42 -110.69
CA GLN A 9 -0.67 -18.64 -110.97
C GLN A 9 -0.92 -19.74 -109.94
N GLU A 10 -1.11 -19.42 -108.66
CA GLU A 10 -1.48 -20.41 -107.62
C GLU A 10 -2.89 -20.97 -107.83
N ASN A 11 -3.86 -20.14 -108.24
CA ASN A 11 -5.20 -20.60 -108.60
C ASN A 11 -5.24 -21.47 -109.88
N LEU A 12 -4.17 -21.53 -110.67
CA LEU A 12 -4.06 -22.44 -111.82
C LEU A 12 -3.49 -23.82 -111.45
N GLU A 13 -2.97 -23.99 -110.23
CA GLU A 13 -2.40 -25.26 -109.78
C GLU A 13 -3.39 -26.15 -109.02
N ASP A 14 -4.54 -25.61 -108.62
CA ASP A 14 -5.59 -26.39 -107.95
C ASP A 14 -6.08 -27.52 -108.86
N ASP A 15 -5.90 -28.78 -108.42
CA ASP A 15 -6.18 -29.99 -109.23
C ASP A 15 -7.65 -30.02 -109.71
N VAL A 16 -8.53 -29.40 -108.94
CA VAL A 16 -9.96 -29.21 -109.24
C VAL A 16 -10.18 -28.30 -110.47
N ILE A 17 -9.35 -27.28 -110.65
CA ILE A 17 -9.45 -26.33 -111.77
C ILE A 17 -8.90 -26.95 -113.06
N LYS A 18 -7.93 -27.89 -112.95
CA LYS A 18 -7.42 -28.66 -114.09
C LYS A 18 -8.38 -29.77 -114.56
N GLU A 19 -9.10 -30.42 -113.65
CA GLU A 19 -10.12 -31.41 -114.00
C GLU A 19 -11.35 -30.77 -114.67
N THR A 20 -11.73 -29.58 -114.22
CA THR A 20 -12.90 -28.83 -114.75
C THR A 20 -12.67 -28.24 -116.14
N LEU A 21 -11.44 -27.83 -116.47
CA LEU A 21 -11.09 -27.43 -117.84
C LEU A 21 -11.03 -28.60 -118.82
N LYS A 22 -10.75 -29.84 -118.36
CA LYS A 22 -10.73 -31.05 -119.19
C LYS A 22 -12.12 -31.65 -119.45
N SER A 23 -13.08 -31.41 -118.56
CA SER A 23 -14.45 -31.95 -118.68
C SER A 23 -15.40 -31.09 -119.54
N GLY A 24 -14.95 -29.93 -120.03
CA GLY A 24 -15.71 -29.12 -121.00
C GLY A 24 -17.02 -28.55 -120.47
N VAL A 25 -17.18 -28.46 -119.14
CA VAL A 25 -18.38 -27.91 -118.50
C VAL A 25 -18.20 -26.40 -118.32
N ASP A 26 -19.22 -25.63 -118.70
CA ASP A 26 -19.23 -24.17 -118.67
C ASP A 26 -18.91 -23.63 -117.25
N LEU A 27 -17.80 -22.88 -117.09
CA LEU A 27 -17.30 -22.41 -115.79
C LEU A 27 -18.36 -21.65 -114.98
N ARG A 28 -19.29 -20.96 -115.65
CA ARG A 28 -20.40 -20.26 -114.99
C ARG A 28 -21.43 -21.20 -114.36
N GLN A 29 -21.63 -22.38 -114.95
CA GLN A 29 -22.51 -23.41 -114.39
C GLN A 29 -21.83 -24.12 -113.22
N TYR A 30 -20.51 -24.35 -113.31
CA TYR A 30 -19.72 -24.93 -112.23
C TYR A 30 -19.57 -23.99 -111.03
N SER A 31 -19.35 -22.69 -111.24
CA SER A 31 -19.40 -21.70 -110.15
C SER A 31 -20.78 -21.66 -109.48
N ARG A 32 -21.87 -21.76 -110.25
CA ARG A 32 -23.22 -21.87 -109.67
C ARG A 32 -23.45 -23.17 -108.91
N GLN A 33 -22.83 -24.27 -109.34
CA GLN A 33 -22.88 -25.56 -108.66
C GLN A 33 -22.11 -25.51 -107.34
N ILE A 34 -20.87 -24.99 -107.35
CA ILE A 34 -20.07 -24.78 -106.14
C ILE A 34 -20.76 -23.82 -105.19
N GLU A 35 -21.30 -22.71 -105.68
CA GLU A 35 -21.99 -21.72 -104.85
C GLU A 35 -23.26 -22.31 -104.21
N LYS A 36 -23.87 -23.31 -104.86
CA LYS A 36 -25.00 -24.07 -104.33
C LYS A 36 -24.56 -25.12 -103.30
N GLU A 37 -23.49 -25.86 -103.57
CA GLU A 37 -22.89 -26.82 -102.63
C GLU A 37 -22.32 -26.12 -101.39
N LEU A 38 -21.69 -24.95 -101.57
CA LEU A 38 -21.21 -24.11 -100.47
C LEU A 38 -22.39 -23.64 -99.62
N LYS A 39 -23.50 -23.21 -100.25
CA LYS A 39 -24.73 -22.88 -99.53
C LYS A 39 -25.34 -24.06 -98.80
N GLU A 40 -25.27 -25.25 -99.37
CA GLU A 40 -25.76 -26.48 -98.73
C GLU A 40 -24.90 -26.86 -97.51
N VAL A 41 -23.57 -26.79 -97.63
CA VAL A 41 -22.63 -27.02 -96.52
C VAL A 41 -22.74 -25.93 -95.45
N GLU A 42 -22.91 -24.67 -95.85
CA GLU A 42 -23.09 -23.56 -94.93
C GLU A 42 -24.42 -23.69 -94.18
N ASN A 43 -25.51 -24.06 -94.86
CA ASN A 43 -26.79 -24.37 -94.22
C ASN A 43 -26.72 -25.60 -93.31
N ALA A 44 -25.98 -26.64 -93.69
CA ALA A 44 -25.74 -27.82 -92.85
C ALA A 44 -24.94 -27.47 -91.59
N SER A 45 -23.88 -26.67 -91.74
CA SER A 45 -23.07 -26.20 -90.62
C SER A 45 -23.87 -25.30 -89.68
N ILE A 46 -24.70 -24.41 -90.24
CA ILE A 46 -25.62 -23.57 -89.44
C ILE A 46 -26.63 -24.46 -88.70
N GLN A 47 -27.16 -25.52 -89.33
CA GLN A 47 -28.04 -26.47 -88.65
C GLN A 47 -27.34 -27.22 -87.51
N ASP A 48 -26.11 -27.66 -87.71
CA ASP A 48 -25.30 -28.32 -86.67
C ASP A 48 -25.01 -27.36 -85.52
N TYR A 49 -24.66 -26.10 -85.82
CA TYR A 49 -24.49 -25.06 -84.81
C TYR A 49 -25.80 -24.75 -84.08
N ILE A 50 -26.93 -24.72 -84.76
CA ILE A 50 -28.25 -24.51 -84.14
C ILE A 50 -28.60 -25.68 -83.22
N GLN A 51 -28.34 -26.92 -83.63
CA GLN A 51 -28.55 -28.10 -82.79
C GLN A 51 -27.65 -28.06 -81.55
N GLU A 52 -26.35 -27.82 -81.72
CA GLU A 52 -25.41 -27.80 -80.60
C GLU A 52 -25.57 -26.53 -79.73
N SER A 53 -26.18 -25.46 -80.26
CA SER A 53 -26.46 -24.24 -79.49
C SER A 53 -27.34 -24.49 -78.27
N GLN A 54 -28.27 -25.47 -78.34
CA GLN A 54 -29.10 -25.83 -77.19
C GLN A 54 -28.29 -26.50 -76.09
N ASN A 55 -27.33 -27.37 -76.45
CA ASN A 55 -26.42 -27.99 -75.50
C ASN A 55 -25.50 -26.93 -74.87
N ILE A 56 -24.90 -26.06 -75.69
CA ILE A 56 -24.03 -24.97 -75.22
C ILE A 56 -24.79 -24.01 -74.31
N ALA A 57 -26.03 -23.64 -74.66
CA ALA A 57 -26.89 -22.82 -73.82
C ALA A 57 -27.24 -23.51 -72.51
N SER A 58 -27.50 -24.82 -72.52
CA SER A 58 -27.78 -25.59 -71.30
C SER A 58 -26.57 -25.65 -70.37
N LEU A 59 -25.37 -25.83 -70.92
CA LEU A 59 -24.12 -25.87 -70.17
C LEU A 59 -23.76 -24.48 -69.64
N HIS A 60 -24.00 -23.43 -70.43
CA HIS A 60 -23.82 -22.06 -69.97
C HIS A 60 -24.77 -21.74 -68.81
N ASN A 61 -26.04 -22.15 -68.89
CA ASN A 61 -26.99 -21.99 -67.77
C ASN A 61 -26.55 -22.74 -66.51
N GLN A 62 -25.95 -23.94 -66.64
CA GLN A 62 -25.39 -24.67 -65.50
C GLN A 62 -24.16 -23.98 -64.90
N ILE A 63 -23.28 -23.44 -65.74
CA ILE A 63 -22.10 -22.66 -65.28
C ILE A 63 -22.57 -21.40 -64.56
N THR A 64 -23.53 -20.66 -65.13
CA THR A 64 -24.10 -19.47 -64.49
C THR A 64 -24.76 -19.82 -63.16
N ALA A 65 -25.46 -20.95 -63.07
CA ALA A 65 -26.04 -21.41 -61.80
C ALA A 65 -24.96 -21.77 -60.75
N CYS A 66 -23.86 -22.39 -61.17
CA CYS A 66 -22.71 -22.64 -60.29
C CYS A 66 -22.04 -21.33 -59.84
N ASP A 67 -21.89 -20.36 -60.74
CA ASP A 67 -21.34 -19.04 -60.41
C ASP A 67 -22.24 -18.30 -59.41
N GLU A 68 -23.56 -18.35 -59.57
CA GLU A 68 -24.51 -17.79 -58.58
C GLU A 68 -24.37 -18.45 -57.20
N ILE A 69 -24.14 -19.78 -57.16
CA ILE A 69 -23.93 -20.50 -55.90
C ILE A 69 -22.59 -20.09 -55.26
N LEU A 70 -21.52 -20.00 -56.06
CA LEU A 70 -20.21 -19.57 -55.59
C LEU A 70 -20.24 -18.12 -55.08
N GLU A 71 -20.94 -17.23 -55.78
CA GLU A 71 -21.14 -15.84 -55.35
C GLU A 71 -21.86 -15.76 -54.01
N ARG A 72 -22.91 -16.59 -53.80
CA ARG A 72 -23.60 -16.68 -52.49
C ARG A 72 -22.67 -17.19 -51.39
N MET A 73 -21.85 -18.20 -51.67
CA MET A 73 -20.87 -18.70 -50.68
C MET A 73 -19.81 -17.65 -50.37
N GLU A 74 -19.33 -16.91 -51.38
CA GLU A 74 -18.37 -15.83 -51.19
C GLU A 74 -18.95 -14.70 -50.32
N GLN A 75 -20.17 -14.27 -50.61
CA GLN A 75 -20.87 -13.26 -49.80
C GLN A 75 -21.04 -13.72 -48.36
N MET A 76 -21.43 -14.98 -48.15
CA MET A 76 -21.56 -15.56 -46.81
C MET A 76 -20.22 -15.56 -46.06
N LEU A 77 -19.11 -15.97 -46.72
CA LEU A 77 -17.78 -15.96 -46.12
C LEU A 77 -17.27 -14.56 -45.82
N LYS A 78 -17.55 -13.58 -46.70
CA LYS A 78 -17.23 -12.17 -46.47
C LYS A 78 -17.98 -11.61 -45.26
N LEU A 79 -19.26 -11.95 -45.11
CA LEU A 79 -20.03 -11.59 -43.92
C LEU A 79 -19.43 -12.21 -42.67
N PHE A 80 -19.14 -13.51 -42.67
CA PHE A 80 -18.49 -14.16 -41.52
C PHE A 80 -17.13 -13.55 -41.18
N GLN A 81 -16.31 -13.22 -42.18
CA GLN A 81 -15.04 -12.53 -41.96
C GLN A 81 -15.25 -11.15 -41.33
N SER A 82 -16.22 -10.38 -41.82
CA SER A 82 -16.56 -9.07 -41.28
C SER A 82 -17.05 -9.18 -39.84
N ASP A 83 -17.93 -10.13 -39.56
CA ASP A 83 -18.50 -10.34 -38.23
C ASP A 83 -17.42 -10.78 -37.23
N LEU A 84 -16.56 -11.72 -37.60
CA LEU A 84 -15.41 -12.12 -36.77
C LEU A 84 -14.42 -10.97 -36.57
N GLY A 85 -14.20 -10.15 -37.60
CA GLY A 85 -13.38 -8.95 -37.50
C GLY A 85 -13.96 -7.93 -36.52
N SER A 86 -15.26 -7.69 -36.59
CA SER A 86 -15.98 -6.78 -35.67
C SER A 86 -15.94 -7.30 -34.24
N ILE A 87 -16.29 -8.56 -34.02
CA ILE A 87 -16.29 -9.20 -32.70
C ILE A 87 -14.87 -9.21 -32.10
N SER A 88 -13.86 -9.55 -32.89
CA SER A 88 -12.47 -9.54 -32.44
C SER A 88 -12.02 -8.15 -32.02
N ASN A 89 -12.34 -7.12 -32.81
CA ASN A 89 -12.06 -5.74 -32.46
C ASN A 89 -12.80 -5.33 -31.17
N GLU A 90 -14.07 -5.68 -31.02
CA GLU A 90 -14.84 -5.38 -29.82
C GLU A 90 -14.21 -6.03 -28.58
N ILE A 91 -13.83 -7.31 -28.66
CA ILE A 91 -13.10 -8.02 -27.60
C ILE A 91 -11.79 -7.30 -27.25
N LEU A 92 -11.01 -6.87 -28.25
CA LEU A 92 -9.77 -6.12 -28.04
C LEU A 92 -10.04 -4.78 -27.35
N THR A 93 -11.08 -4.05 -27.76
CA THR A 93 -11.43 -2.78 -27.10
C THR A 93 -11.86 -3.00 -25.65
N LEU A 94 -12.68 -4.01 -25.37
CA LEU A 94 -13.09 -4.37 -24.01
C LEU A 94 -11.89 -4.79 -23.15
N GLN A 95 -10.95 -5.56 -23.72
CA GLN A 95 -9.73 -5.96 -23.03
C GLN A 95 -8.86 -4.74 -22.69
N GLN A 96 -8.66 -3.82 -23.63
CA GLN A 96 -7.93 -2.57 -23.39
C GLN A 96 -8.60 -1.71 -22.31
N GLN A 97 -9.94 -1.58 -22.37
CA GLN A 97 -10.70 -0.85 -21.37
C GLN A 97 -10.56 -1.48 -19.98
N SER A 98 -10.68 -2.81 -19.88
CA SER A 98 -10.52 -3.56 -18.62
C SER A 98 -9.14 -3.35 -18.00
N VAL A 99 -8.07 -3.44 -18.81
CA VAL A 99 -6.70 -3.17 -18.35
C VAL A 99 -6.55 -1.72 -17.87
N SER A 100 -7.06 -0.75 -18.64
CA SER A 100 -6.99 0.66 -18.27
C SER A 100 -7.73 0.96 -16.95
N MET A 101 -8.89 0.33 -16.76
CA MET A 101 -9.69 0.45 -15.55
C MET A 101 -8.97 -0.18 -14.35
N ASN A 102 -8.34 -1.35 -14.54
CA ASN A 102 -7.57 -2.00 -13.51
C ASN A 102 -6.39 -1.14 -13.04
N ILE A 103 -5.66 -0.52 -13.97
CA ILE A 103 -4.55 0.40 -13.65
C ILE A 103 -5.08 1.60 -12.85
N ARG A 104 -6.18 2.22 -13.28
CA ARG A 104 -6.81 3.34 -12.55
C ARG A 104 -7.23 2.93 -11.14
N LEU A 105 -7.78 1.73 -10.98
CA LEU A 105 -8.19 1.20 -9.68
C LEU A 105 -6.97 1.00 -8.76
N LYS A 106 -5.90 0.38 -9.26
CA LYS A 106 -4.65 0.18 -8.50
C LYS A 106 -4.04 1.51 -8.06
N ASN A 107 -3.96 2.49 -8.96
CA ASN A 107 -3.44 3.82 -8.63
C ASN A 107 -4.28 4.51 -7.54
N ARG A 108 -5.62 4.42 -7.64
CA ARG A 108 -6.52 4.98 -6.61
C ARG A 108 -6.38 4.25 -5.27
N GLN A 109 -6.20 2.93 -5.29
CA GLN A 109 -6.06 2.14 -4.07
C GLN A 109 -4.74 2.42 -3.35
N ALA A 110 -3.64 2.58 -4.10
CA ALA A 110 -2.35 2.99 -3.55
C ALA A 110 -2.45 4.37 -2.87
N ILE A 111 -3.03 5.36 -3.56
CA ILE A 111 -3.20 6.71 -3.00
C ILE A 111 -4.15 6.70 -1.81
N ARG A 112 -5.22 5.89 -1.85
CA ARG A 112 -6.18 5.77 -0.74
C ARG A 112 -5.51 5.28 0.54
N GLY A 113 -4.55 4.35 0.46
CA GLY A 113 -3.81 3.87 1.62
C GLY A 113 -3.02 4.99 2.29
N GLU A 114 -2.17 5.66 1.51
CA GLU A 114 -1.35 6.78 1.98
C GLU A 114 -2.21 7.93 2.53
N LEU A 115 -3.30 8.28 1.83
CA LEU A 115 -4.20 9.35 2.26
C LEU A 115 -4.98 8.97 3.52
N SER A 116 -5.40 7.70 3.66
CA SER A 116 -6.06 7.22 4.88
C SER A 116 -5.13 7.35 6.07
N GLN A 117 -3.90 6.88 5.95
CA GLN A 117 -2.91 7.00 7.02
C GLN A 117 -2.65 8.46 7.39
N PHE A 118 -2.47 9.33 6.39
CA PHE A 118 -2.29 10.76 6.63
C PHE A 118 -3.47 11.40 7.38
N VAL A 119 -4.70 11.01 7.01
CA VAL A 119 -5.93 11.50 7.66
C VAL A 119 -6.05 10.94 9.08
N ASP A 120 -5.74 9.66 9.30
CA ASP A 120 -5.77 9.01 10.61
C ASP A 120 -4.75 9.64 11.58
N ASP A 121 -3.57 10.02 11.08
CA ASP A 121 -2.54 10.73 11.83
C ASP A 121 -2.97 12.17 12.17
N MET A 122 -3.67 12.86 11.26
CA MET A 122 -4.17 14.22 11.46
C MET A 122 -5.42 14.30 12.36
N ILE A 123 -6.31 13.30 12.33
CA ILE A 123 -7.57 13.32 13.09
C ILE A 123 -7.27 13.14 14.58
N VAL A 124 -7.77 14.07 15.40
CA VAL A 124 -7.82 13.91 16.86
C VAL A 124 -9.21 13.40 17.24
N GLN A 125 -9.29 12.14 17.68
CA GLN A 125 -10.57 11.54 18.08
C GLN A 125 -11.09 12.19 19.37
N GLU A 126 -12.41 12.43 19.44
CA GLU A 126 -13.04 13.02 20.62
C GLU A 126 -12.95 12.12 21.85
N SER A 127 -12.92 10.79 21.65
CA SER A 127 -12.65 9.81 22.72
C SER A 127 -11.28 10.04 23.36
N LEU A 128 -10.23 10.32 22.58
CA LEU A 128 -8.90 10.62 23.09
C LEU A 128 -8.90 11.93 23.90
N ILE A 129 -9.66 12.93 23.45
CA ILE A 129 -9.83 14.20 24.18
C ILE A 129 -10.51 13.94 25.54
N GLN A 130 -11.62 13.21 25.53
CA GLN A 130 -12.37 12.89 26.75
C GLN A 130 -11.52 12.04 27.71
N HIS A 131 -10.82 11.02 27.22
CA HIS A 131 -9.93 10.20 28.04
C HIS A 131 -8.80 11.02 28.69
N ILE A 132 -8.14 11.92 27.94
CA ILE A 132 -7.09 12.78 28.52
C ILE A 132 -7.67 13.69 29.60
N LEU A 133 -8.91 14.18 29.43
CA LEU A 133 -9.57 15.06 30.39
C LEU A 133 -10.08 14.31 31.63
N GLU A 134 -10.66 13.12 31.46
CA GLU A 134 -11.42 12.42 32.51
C GLU A 134 -10.63 11.29 33.18
N CYS A 135 -9.75 10.59 32.47
CA CYS A 135 -9.04 9.44 33.03
C CYS A 135 -7.96 9.85 34.02
N THR A 136 -7.69 8.96 34.98
CA THR A 136 -6.63 9.15 35.97
C THR A 136 -5.27 8.75 35.37
N VAL A 137 -4.20 9.43 35.78
CA VAL A 137 -2.82 9.22 35.30
C VAL A 137 -2.27 7.82 35.64
N THR A 138 -3.01 7.03 36.43
CA THR A 138 -2.59 5.70 36.91
C THR A 138 -2.92 4.59 35.90
N ASP A 139 -3.85 4.82 34.98
CA ASP A 139 -4.35 3.82 34.05
C ASP A 139 -3.41 3.61 32.85
N LYS A 140 -3.24 2.35 32.41
CA LYS A 140 -2.42 2.03 31.23
C LYS A 140 -2.94 2.69 29.95
N ALA A 141 -4.25 2.81 29.83
CA ALA A 141 -4.92 3.48 28.71
C ALA A 141 -4.46 4.93 28.56
N PHE A 142 -4.24 5.65 29.68
CA PHE A 142 -3.74 7.02 29.63
C PHE A 142 -2.32 7.11 29.05
N LEU A 143 -1.48 6.09 29.27
CA LEU A 143 -0.14 6.05 28.70
C LEU A 143 -0.18 5.85 27.18
N GLU A 144 -1.05 4.95 26.70
CA GLU A 144 -1.26 4.71 25.27
C GLU A 144 -1.83 5.96 24.58
N ASP A 145 -2.81 6.62 25.20
CA ASP A 145 -3.38 7.89 24.72
C ASP A 145 -2.33 9.01 24.69
N LEU A 146 -1.43 9.06 25.68
CA LEU A 146 -0.33 10.03 25.73
C LEU A 146 0.72 9.77 24.62
N GLN A 147 1.03 8.51 24.33
CA GLN A 147 1.89 8.14 23.20
C GLN A 147 1.27 8.53 21.86
N SER A 148 -0.03 8.26 21.69
CA SER A 148 -0.78 8.70 20.50
C SER A 148 -0.76 10.23 20.35
N LEU A 149 -0.96 10.96 21.45
CA LEU A 149 -0.87 12.42 21.46
C LEU A 149 0.54 12.91 21.08
N ASP A 150 1.59 12.30 21.62
CA ASP A 150 2.98 12.66 21.31
C ASP A 150 3.30 12.49 19.81
N HIS A 151 2.92 11.34 19.24
CA HIS A 151 3.07 11.08 17.80
C HIS A 151 2.29 12.10 16.96
N LYS A 152 1.04 12.42 17.34
CA LYS A 152 0.22 13.41 16.63
C LYS A 152 0.80 14.82 16.69
N ILE A 153 1.33 15.23 17.85
CA ILE A 153 2.01 16.52 17.99
C ILE A 153 3.28 16.57 17.13
N ALA A 154 4.08 15.50 17.12
CA ALA A 154 5.28 15.41 16.30
C ALA A 154 4.94 15.48 14.80
N PHE A 155 3.93 14.73 14.36
CA PHE A 155 3.47 14.73 12.97
C PHE A 155 2.97 16.09 12.52
N VAL A 156 2.14 16.77 13.32
CA VAL A 156 1.64 18.12 12.97
C VAL A 156 2.77 19.14 12.96
N LYS A 157 3.78 19.01 13.82
CA LYS A 157 5.00 19.85 13.77
C LYS A 157 5.78 19.62 12.47
N GLU A 158 5.95 18.39 12.03
CA GLU A 158 6.61 18.05 10.76
C GLU A 158 5.81 18.49 9.53
N GLN A 159 4.47 18.44 9.57
CA GLN A 159 3.63 18.92 8.47
C GLN A 159 3.40 20.43 8.49
N SER A 160 3.77 21.13 9.57
CA SER A 160 3.64 22.58 9.70
C SER A 160 4.43 23.37 8.65
N PHE A 161 5.41 22.75 7.97
CA PHE A 161 6.16 23.37 6.88
C PHE A 161 5.35 23.56 5.58
N LYS A 162 4.20 22.90 5.46
CA LYS A 162 3.35 22.95 4.25
C LYS A 162 2.24 24.00 4.32
N ASP A 163 2.16 24.80 5.39
CA ASP A 163 1.21 25.91 5.60
C ASP A 163 -0.26 25.59 5.25
N ALA A 164 -0.68 24.36 5.48
CA ALA A 164 -2.08 23.96 5.28
C ALA A 164 -2.95 24.47 6.44
N LYS A 165 -4.11 25.08 6.13
CA LYS A 165 -5.06 25.62 7.12
C LYS A 165 -5.53 24.55 8.12
N CYS A 166 -5.78 23.32 7.65
CA CYS A 166 -6.19 22.22 8.51
C CYS A 166 -5.13 21.89 9.60
N CYS A 167 -3.84 22.07 9.28
CA CYS A 167 -2.78 21.88 10.27
C CYS A 167 -2.84 22.95 11.38
N GLN A 168 -3.26 24.18 11.07
CA GLN A 168 -3.40 25.24 12.06
C GLN A 168 -4.58 24.98 13.01
N ASP A 169 -5.72 24.53 12.47
CA ASP A 169 -6.91 24.22 13.27
C ASP A 169 -6.65 23.06 14.24
N VAL A 170 -6.03 21.98 13.76
CA VAL A 170 -5.69 20.81 14.59
C VAL A 170 -4.58 21.16 15.59
N LYS A 171 -3.61 22.00 15.21
CA LYS A 171 -2.50 22.42 16.08
C LYS A 171 -3.01 23.13 17.34
N ASP A 172 -3.97 24.05 17.23
CA ASP A 172 -4.50 24.75 18.42
C ASP A 172 -5.17 23.77 19.39
N VAL A 173 -5.93 22.80 18.88
CA VAL A 173 -6.55 21.74 19.70
C VAL A 173 -5.48 20.87 20.38
N LEU A 174 -4.46 20.45 19.63
CA LEU A 174 -3.35 19.65 20.17
C LEU A 174 -2.54 20.40 21.22
N GLU A 175 -2.28 21.69 21.03
CA GLU A 175 -1.57 22.52 22.02
C GLU A 175 -2.39 22.67 23.31
N LYS A 176 -3.71 22.87 23.21
CA LYS A 176 -4.61 22.88 24.38
C LYS A 176 -4.61 21.55 25.13
N LEU A 177 -4.68 20.43 24.39
CA LEU A 177 -4.58 19.08 24.96
C LEU A 177 -3.24 18.84 25.63
N LYS A 178 -2.14 19.26 24.99
CA LYS A 178 -0.78 19.19 25.52
C LYS A 178 -0.68 19.88 26.87
N VAL A 179 -1.15 21.13 26.97
CA VAL A 179 -1.13 21.89 28.24
C VAL A 179 -1.93 21.18 29.33
N LYS A 180 -3.11 20.62 29.00
CA LYS A 180 -3.92 19.86 29.96
C LYS A 180 -3.24 18.57 30.42
N ALA A 181 -2.70 17.78 29.49
CA ALA A 181 -1.98 16.55 29.80
C ALA A 181 -0.77 16.82 30.71
N ILE A 182 0.02 17.84 30.37
CA ILE A 182 1.19 18.27 31.17
C ILE A 182 0.78 18.69 32.58
N SER A 183 -0.31 19.45 32.71
CA SER A 183 -0.81 19.88 34.03
C SER A 183 -1.18 18.69 34.91
N LYS A 184 -1.90 17.69 34.36
CA LYS A 184 -2.26 16.46 35.09
C LYS A 184 -1.03 15.63 35.47
N ILE A 185 -0.08 15.46 34.55
CA ILE A 185 1.15 14.72 34.82
C ILE A 185 1.98 15.40 35.90
N ARG A 186 2.12 16.74 35.84
CA ARG A 186 2.83 17.53 36.85
C ARG A 186 2.19 17.35 38.22
N GLU A 187 0.87 17.52 38.33
CA GLU A 187 0.16 17.35 39.60
C GLU A 187 0.36 15.93 40.16
N TYR A 188 0.25 14.91 39.32
CA TYR A 188 0.48 13.52 39.72
C TYR A 188 1.90 13.27 40.23
N LEU A 189 2.91 13.74 39.51
CA LEU A 189 4.32 13.57 39.90
C LEU A 189 4.62 14.31 41.21
N LEU A 190 4.14 15.54 41.37
CA LEU A 190 4.29 16.30 42.61
C LEU A 190 3.57 15.62 43.79
N GLN A 191 2.36 15.12 43.60
CA GLN A 191 1.65 14.34 44.63
C GLN A 191 2.45 13.10 45.07
N LYS A 192 3.06 12.37 44.12
CA LYS A 192 3.95 11.24 44.44
C LYS A 192 5.19 11.68 45.19
N ILE A 193 5.80 12.80 44.80
CA ILE A 193 6.97 13.38 45.49
C ILE A 193 6.60 13.79 46.92
N TYR A 194 5.47 14.45 47.13
CA TYR A 194 5.01 14.83 48.46
C TYR A 194 4.66 13.63 49.34
N SER A 195 4.25 12.50 48.75
CA SER A 195 4.06 11.26 49.51
C SER A 195 5.35 10.76 50.17
N PHE A 196 6.54 11.13 49.69
CA PHE A 196 7.81 10.78 50.35
C PHE A 196 8.01 11.52 51.68
N ARG A 197 7.33 12.66 51.90
CA ARG A 197 7.47 13.43 53.15
C ARG A 197 6.80 12.75 54.35
N LYS A 198 6.02 11.68 54.14
CA LYS A 198 5.35 10.96 55.24
C LYS A 198 6.38 10.18 56.08
N PRO A 199 6.49 10.46 57.39
CA PRO A 199 7.44 9.76 58.27
C PRO A 199 7.12 8.25 58.34
N MET A 200 8.15 7.43 58.56
CA MET A 200 8.11 5.95 58.62
C MET A 200 7.89 5.20 57.29
N THR A 201 8.00 5.84 56.13
CA THR A 201 7.88 5.15 54.83
C THR A 201 9.24 4.61 54.35
N ASN A 202 9.32 3.34 53.93
CA ASN A 202 10.49 2.83 53.19
C ASN A 202 10.58 3.58 51.84
N TYR A 203 11.51 4.54 51.73
CA TYR A 203 11.65 5.40 50.55
C TYR A 203 12.01 4.64 49.26
N GLN A 204 12.55 3.42 49.36
CA GLN A 204 12.87 2.58 48.20
C GLN A 204 11.62 2.08 47.47
N VAL A 205 10.51 1.86 48.19
CA VAL A 205 9.27 1.33 47.62
C VAL A 205 8.60 2.35 46.68
N PRO A 206 8.36 3.61 47.08
CA PRO A 206 7.84 4.62 46.16
C PRO A 206 8.87 5.08 45.11
N GLN A 207 10.18 4.95 45.36
CA GLN A 207 11.21 5.21 44.33
C GLN A 207 11.13 4.18 43.17
N ASN A 208 10.96 2.90 43.48
CA ASN A 208 10.72 1.86 42.47
C ASN A 208 9.39 2.05 41.74
N ALA A 209 8.37 2.59 42.41
CA ALA A 209 7.10 2.93 41.77
C ALA A 209 7.26 4.07 40.75
N LEU A 210 8.13 5.06 41.01
CA LEU A 210 8.41 6.17 40.11
C LEU A 210 9.11 5.76 38.81
N LEU A 211 9.91 4.69 38.82
CA LEU A 211 10.56 4.15 37.62
C LEU A 211 9.54 3.70 36.55
N LYS A 212 8.36 3.22 36.98
CA LYS A 212 7.27 2.84 36.06
C LYS A 212 6.72 4.03 35.26
N TYR A 213 6.95 5.26 35.75
CA TYR A 213 6.48 6.50 35.14
C TYR A 213 7.57 7.24 34.35
N LYS A 214 8.64 6.56 33.95
CA LYS A 214 9.72 7.11 33.12
C LYS A 214 9.19 7.84 31.88
N PHE A 215 8.17 7.29 31.22
CA PHE A 215 7.59 7.86 30.01
C PHE A 215 6.99 9.26 30.25
N PHE A 216 6.36 9.49 31.41
CA PHE A 216 5.80 10.80 31.75
C PHE A 216 6.88 11.88 31.87
N TYR A 217 8.01 11.55 32.48
CA TYR A 217 9.14 12.48 32.56
C TYR A 217 9.78 12.72 31.19
N GLN A 218 9.89 11.68 30.35
CA GLN A 218 10.37 11.83 28.98
C GLN A 218 9.45 12.74 28.16
N PHE A 219 8.13 12.57 28.27
CA PHE A 219 7.13 13.42 27.62
C PHE A 219 7.26 14.88 28.07
N LEU A 220 7.41 15.13 29.39
CA LEU A 220 7.66 16.48 29.90
C LEU A 220 8.95 17.09 29.33
N MET A 221 10.05 16.33 29.29
CA MET A 221 11.33 16.82 28.74
C MET A 221 11.26 17.19 27.26
N THR A 222 10.44 16.49 26.47
CA THR A 222 10.25 16.75 25.04
C THR A 222 9.43 18.01 24.78
N HIS A 223 8.35 18.22 25.53
CA HIS A 223 7.41 19.32 25.27
C HIS A 223 7.65 20.57 26.11
N GLU A 224 7.94 20.43 27.41
CA GLU A 224 8.05 21.53 28.38
C GLU A 224 9.18 21.28 29.39
N ARG A 225 10.38 21.76 29.06
CA ARG A 225 11.59 21.55 29.87
C ARG A 225 11.56 22.23 31.24
N ASP A 226 10.83 23.33 31.37
CA ASP A 226 10.78 24.09 32.61
C ASP A 226 9.99 23.33 33.69
N ILE A 227 8.87 22.70 33.31
CA ILE A 227 8.07 21.86 34.21
C ILE A 227 8.86 20.60 34.60
N ALA A 228 9.60 20.00 33.66
CA ALA A 228 10.46 18.88 33.97
C ALA A 228 11.57 19.26 34.99
N ARG A 229 12.15 20.47 34.85
CA ARG A 229 13.12 21.00 35.81
C ARG A 229 12.49 21.20 37.19
N GLU A 230 11.30 21.78 37.26
CA GLU A 230 10.57 21.98 38.52
C GLU A 230 10.36 20.65 39.27
N VAL A 231 9.84 19.63 38.57
CA VAL A 231 9.61 18.30 39.17
C VAL A 231 10.91 17.67 39.67
N ARG A 232 12.01 17.84 38.91
CA ARG A 232 13.34 17.38 39.32
C ARG A 232 13.86 18.11 40.56
N GLU A 233 13.75 19.42 40.60
CA GLU A 233 14.21 20.25 41.73
C GLU A 233 13.43 19.92 43.01
N GLU A 234 12.10 19.77 42.92
CA GLU A 234 11.27 19.38 44.05
C GLU A 234 11.62 17.96 44.55
N TYR A 235 11.90 17.02 43.64
CA TYR A 235 12.38 15.69 44.01
C TYR A 235 13.75 15.75 44.72
N LEU A 236 14.69 16.55 44.20
CA LEU A 236 16.01 16.71 44.80
C LEU A 236 15.91 17.34 46.20
N ASP A 237 15.15 18.42 46.37
CA ASP A 237 15.00 19.10 47.66
C ASP A 237 14.35 18.18 48.72
N THR A 238 13.28 17.47 48.33
CA THR A 238 12.63 16.51 49.24
C THR A 238 13.56 15.36 49.62
N MET A 239 14.25 14.75 48.66
CA MET A 239 15.18 13.65 48.93
C MET A 239 16.38 14.10 49.75
N SER A 240 16.94 15.27 49.46
CA SER A 240 18.02 15.88 50.25
C SER A 240 17.61 16.11 51.71
N LYS A 241 16.41 16.64 51.96
CA LYS A 241 15.87 16.84 53.32
C LYS A 241 15.67 15.52 54.06
N ILE A 242 15.13 14.51 53.37
CA ILE A 242 14.90 13.17 53.93
C ILE A 242 16.23 12.51 54.30
N LEU A 243 17.18 12.45 53.37
CA LEU A 243 18.51 11.88 53.60
C LEU A 243 19.25 12.62 54.73
N PHE A 244 19.21 13.96 54.73
CA PHE A 244 19.81 14.75 55.80
C PHE A 244 19.20 14.44 57.16
N SER A 245 17.87 14.32 57.25
CA SER A 245 17.19 13.92 58.49
C SER A 245 17.64 12.54 58.96
N TYR A 246 17.75 11.56 58.06
CA TYR A 246 18.24 10.22 58.40
C TYR A 246 19.67 10.23 58.89
N PHE A 247 20.58 10.90 58.18
CA PHE A 247 21.97 11.03 58.63
C PHE A 247 22.09 11.76 59.96
N LYS A 248 21.35 12.86 60.15
CA LYS A 248 21.33 13.59 61.43
C LYS A 248 20.81 12.72 62.57
N MET A 249 19.76 11.94 62.35
CA MET A 249 19.25 10.97 63.34
C MET A 249 20.27 9.87 63.63
N TYR A 250 20.93 9.34 62.60
CA TYR A 250 21.96 8.31 62.73
C TYR A 250 23.16 8.82 63.53
N THR A 251 23.71 9.99 63.17
CA THR A 251 24.80 10.65 63.91
C THR A 251 24.39 10.93 65.35
N SER A 252 23.17 11.41 65.59
CA SER A 252 22.68 11.67 66.95
C SER A 252 22.56 10.39 67.78
N ARG A 253 22.21 9.25 67.15
CA ARG A 253 22.17 7.93 67.81
C ARG A 253 23.57 7.39 68.07
N LEU A 254 24.50 7.52 67.12
CA LEU A 254 25.90 7.15 67.33
C LEU A 254 26.55 7.96 68.44
N MET A 255 26.29 9.27 68.50
CA MET A 255 26.77 10.11 69.61
C MET A 255 26.20 9.63 70.94
N LYS A 256 24.90 9.30 71.04
CA LYS A 256 24.32 8.74 72.26
C LYS A 256 24.96 7.41 72.69
N LEU A 257 25.24 6.52 71.74
CA LEU A 257 25.98 5.28 72.00
C LEU A 257 27.39 5.55 72.52
N GLN A 258 28.09 6.54 71.96
CA GLN A 258 29.42 6.96 72.43
C GLN A 258 29.38 7.53 73.85
N PHE A 259 28.29 8.20 74.26
CA PHE A 259 28.11 8.71 75.62
C PHE A 259 27.62 7.64 76.61
N GLU A 260 26.99 6.56 76.17
CA GLU A 260 26.69 5.39 77.01
C GLU A 260 27.94 4.55 77.32
N GLU A 261 29.01 4.64 76.52
CA GLU A 261 30.29 3.99 76.80
C GLU A 261 31.21 4.77 77.76
N VAL A 262 30.83 5.99 78.15
CA VAL A 262 31.55 6.71 79.22
C VAL A 262 31.02 6.21 80.55
N ALA A 263 31.78 5.30 81.18
CA ALA A 263 31.49 4.78 82.51
C ALA A 263 31.26 5.93 83.49
N ASP A 264 30.03 6.09 83.97
CA ASP A 264 29.71 7.03 85.03
C ASP A 264 30.13 6.44 86.38
N ARG A 265 30.29 7.26 87.42
CA ARG A 265 30.84 6.83 88.73
C ARG A 265 30.08 5.67 89.39
N ASP A 266 28.83 5.44 88.97
CA ASP A 266 27.94 4.38 89.44
C ASP A 266 28.17 3.03 88.73
N ASP A 267 28.88 2.99 87.60
CA ASP A 267 29.24 1.74 86.89
C ASP A 267 30.35 0.93 87.62
N LEU A 268 30.99 1.56 88.62
CA LEU A 268 31.90 0.92 89.56
C LEU A 268 31.18 0.18 90.70
N MET A 269 29.88 0.42 90.89
CA MET A 269 29.08 -0.30 91.87
C MET A 269 28.15 -1.25 91.13
N GLY A 270 28.60 -2.50 90.94
CA GLY A 270 27.85 -3.53 90.23
C GLY A 270 26.42 -3.69 90.76
N VAL A 271 25.47 -3.06 90.09
CA VAL A 271 24.03 -3.28 90.24
C VAL A 271 23.55 -3.95 88.97
N GLU A 272 22.84 -5.07 89.13
CA GLU A 272 22.39 -5.92 88.03
C GLU A 272 21.50 -5.17 87.03
N ASP A 273 21.97 -5.17 85.79
CA ASP A 273 21.40 -4.48 84.64
C ASP A 273 20.13 -5.20 84.14
N THR A 274 18.98 -4.85 84.72
CA THR A 274 17.67 -5.44 84.38
C THR A 274 16.67 -4.39 83.89
N ALA A 275 16.96 -3.68 82.78
CA ALA A 275 15.88 -2.93 82.09
C ALA A 275 16.11 -2.49 80.63
N LYS A 276 17.32 -2.51 80.06
CA LYS A 276 17.57 -1.72 78.82
C LYS A 276 17.70 -2.49 77.49
N ARG A 277 17.43 -3.80 77.42
CA ARG A 277 17.64 -4.59 76.19
C ARG A 277 16.48 -4.69 75.18
N ASN A 278 15.30 -4.10 75.43
CA ASN A 278 14.12 -4.41 74.61
C ASN A 278 13.82 -3.48 73.42
N ILE A 279 14.63 -2.45 73.13
CA ILE A 279 14.36 -1.49 72.03
C ILE A 279 15.29 -1.70 70.82
N LEU A 280 16.35 -2.49 70.98
CA LEU A 280 17.36 -2.74 69.94
C LEU A 280 16.93 -3.82 68.91
N SER A 281 16.11 -4.79 69.27
CA SER A 281 15.82 -5.95 68.39
C SER A 281 14.86 -5.65 67.24
N GLU A 282 13.81 -4.84 67.44
CA GLU A 282 12.80 -4.61 66.39
C GLU A 282 13.32 -3.77 65.22
N ASN A 283 14.15 -2.75 65.47
CA ASN A 283 14.59 -1.84 64.42
C ASN A 283 15.91 -2.25 63.72
N ILE A 284 16.72 -3.09 64.36
CA ILE A 284 17.89 -3.72 63.71
C ILE A 284 17.44 -4.81 62.72
N PHE A 285 16.32 -5.49 62.99
CA PHE A 285 15.75 -6.47 62.06
C PHE A 285 15.33 -5.84 60.73
N VAL A 286 14.79 -4.61 60.77
CA VAL A 286 14.39 -3.84 59.57
C VAL A 286 15.61 -3.46 58.71
N PHE A 287 16.74 -3.11 59.33
CA PHE A 287 17.97 -2.76 58.60
C PHE A 287 18.70 -4.01 58.06
N SER A 288 18.73 -5.11 58.82
CA SER A 288 19.26 -6.42 58.39
C SER A 288 18.51 -6.98 57.18
N MET A 289 17.18 -6.84 57.14
CA MET A 289 16.35 -7.28 56.01
C MET A 289 16.58 -6.44 54.74
N LEU A 290 16.95 -5.16 54.90
CA LEU A 290 17.33 -4.22 53.83
C LEU A 290 18.72 -4.49 53.23
N VAL A 291 19.66 -5.04 54.00
CA VAL A 291 21.03 -5.35 53.53
C VAL A 291 21.14 -6.77 52.97
N LYS A 292 20.27 -7.71 53.38
CA LYS A 292 20.32 -9.11 52.94
C LYS A 292 19.64 -9.41 51.59
N THR A 293 18.99 -8.43 50.96
CA THR A 293 18.32 -8.58 49.65
C THR A 293 19.01 -7.71 48.59
N ASP A 294 20.25 -8.08 48.22
CA ASP A 294 20.63 -8.33 46.82
C ASP A 294 22.14 -8.15 46.51
N PRO A 295 22.81 -9.17 45.96
CA PRO A 295 24.19 -9.11 45.44
C PRO A 295 24.33 -8.45 44.04
N TYR A 296 23.35 -7.67 43.57
CA TYR A 296 23.33 -7.11 42.21
C TYR A 296 23.81 -5.66 42.08
N LEU A 297 24.14 -4.99 43.19
CA LEU A 297 24.65 -3.61 43.17
C LEU A 297 26.10 -3.46 42.68
N LEU A 298 26.84 -4.55 42.46
CA LEU A 298 28.20 -4.51 41.91
C LEU A 298 28.29 -4.65 40.38
N LEU A 299 27.19 -4.94 39.68
CA LEU A 299 27.21 -5.17 38.22
C LEU A 299 26.70 -3.99 37.36
N SER A 300 26.04 -2.99 37.94
CA SER A 300 25.58 -1.82 37.17
C SER A 300 26.61 -0.68 37.05
N SER A 301 27.74 -0.78 37.77
CA SER A 301 28.86 0.18 37.61
C SER A 301 29.74 -0.09 36.39
N SER A 302 29.48 -1.17 35.63
CA SER A 302 30.31 -1.59 34.48
C SER A 302 29.71 -1.25 33.10
N LEU A 303 28.53 -0.62 33.04
CA LEU A 303 27.80 -0.37 31.78
C LEU A 303 27.46 1.10 31.54
N ILE A 304 28.20 1.99 32.21
CA ILE A 304 28.19 3.43 31.94
C ILE A 304 29.64 3.87 31.75
N PHE A 305 30.23 3.40 30.65
CA PHE A 305 31.23 4.11 29.85
C PHE A 305 30.90 3.85 28.38
#